data_AF-A0AAX2UMN9-F1
#
_entry.id   AF-A0AAX2UMN9-F1
#
_cell.length_a   1.000
_cell.length_b   1.000
_cell.length_c   1.000
_cell.angle_alpha   90.00
_cell.angle_beta   90.00
_cell.angle_gamma   90.00
#
_symmetry.space_group_name_H-M   'P 1'
#
loop_
_entity.id
_entity.type
_entity.pdbx_description
1 polymer ?
#
loop_
_entity_poly.entity_id
_entity_poly.type
_entity_poly.pdbx_seq_one_letter_code
_entity_poly.pdbx_strand_id
1 'polypeptide(L)'
;MSLLITKDCVCCDACREECPDDAICENSPIYVIDPDLCSECVNDFSEPACIVACPYECIIPDPDNSETIEELRLKSRHREN
;
A
#
# COMPACT_ATOMS: atom_id res chain seq x y z
N MET A 1 9.13 4.89 -0.13
CA MET A 1 8.76 4.51 1.24
C MET A 1 7.63 3.49 1.14
N SER A 2 7.53 2.49 2.01
CA SER A 2 6.27 1.73 2.05
C SER A 2 5.18 2.57 2.72
N LEU A 3 3.93 2.15 2.57
CA LEU A 3 2.83 2.56 3.43
C LEU A 3 2.60 1.53 4.54
N LEU A 4 1.97 1.96 5.62
CA LEU A 4 1.63 1.16 6.79
C LEU A 4 0.16 1.39 7.15
N ILE A 5 -0.55 0.30 7.47
CA ILE A 5 -1.91 0.34 8.01
C ILE A 5 -1.85 0.39 9.55
N THR A 6 -2.50 1.37 10.15
CA THR A 6 -2.55 1.54 11.61
C THR A 6 -3.60 0.63 12.25
N LYS A 7 -3.57 0.58 13.58
CA LYS A 7 -4.55 -0.15 14.41
C LYS A 7 -6.00 0.32 14.28
N ASP A 8 -6.25 1.44 13.62
CA ASP A 8 -7.59 2.00 13.43
C ASP A 8 -8.33 1.33 12.26
N CYS A 9 -7.66 0.44 11.53
CA CYS A 9 -8.27 -0.41 10.52
C CYS A 9 -9.36 -1.32 11.10
N VAL A 10 -10.47 -1.43 10.38
CA VAL A 10 -11.62 -2.27 10.75
C VAL A 10 -11.92 -3.39 9.74
N CYS A 11 -10.96 -3.71 8.87
CA CYS A 11 -11.10 -4.73 7.81
C CYS A 11 -12.34 -4.54 6.92
N CYS A 12 -12.56 -3.33 6.41
CA CYS A 12 -13.73 -2.99 5.56
C CYS A 12 -13.58 -3.31 4.06
N ASP A 13 -12.47 -3.96 3.66
CA ASP A 13 -12.11 -4.35 2.29
C ASP A 13 -11.88 -3.23 1.26
N ALA A 14 -12.22 -1.98 1.57
CA ALA A 14 -12.16 -0.86 0.62
C ALA A 14 -10.78 -0.60 -0.03
N CYS A 15 -9.68 -0.85 0.68
CA CYS A 15 -8.33 -0.57 0.16
C CYS A 15 -7.69 -1.74 -0.61
N ARG A 16 -8.19 -2.97 -0.41
CA ARG A 16 -7.51 -4.18 -0.89
C ARG A 16 -7.57 -4.32 -2.41
N GLU A 17 -8.73 -4.10 -2.98
CA GLU A 17 -8.96 -4.22 -4.44
C GLU A 17 -8.33 -3.06 -5.23
N GLU A 18 -7.98 -1.96 -4.55
CA GLU A 18 -7.42 -0.76 -5.16
C GLU A 18 -5.89 -0.82 -5.28
N CYS A 19 -5.23 -1.79 -4.64
CA CYS A 19 -3.77 -1.88 -4.66
C CYS A 19 -3.29 -2.55 -5.97
N PRO A 20 -2.64 -1.83 -6.90
CA PRO A 20 -2.17 -2.40 -8.16
C PRO A 20 -1.10 -3.47 -7.98
N ASP A 21 -0.36 -3.41 -6.86
CA ASP A 21 0.71 -4.36 -6.53
C ASP A 21 0.26 -5.44 -5.52
N ASP A 22 -1.05 -5.72 -5.36
CA ASP A 22 -1.64 -6.61 -4.32
C ASP A 22 -0.84 -6.68 -3.00
N ALA A 23 -0.38 -5.53 -2.51
CA ALA A 23 0.50 -5.45 -1.34
C ALA A 23 -0.30 -5.58 -0.03
N ILE A 24 -1.63 -5.49 -0.09
CA ILE A 24 -2.51 -5.50 1.08
C ILE A 24 -3.01 -6.91 1.37
N CYS A 25 -2.65 -7.41 2.55
CA CYS A 25 -3.00 -8.75 3.04
C CYS A 25 -3.81 -8.68 4.34
N GLU A 26 -4.76 -9.60 4.52
CA GLU A 26 -5.49 -9.75 5.78
C GLU A 26 -4.55 -10.23 6.90
N ASN A 27 -4.58 -9.56 8.06
CA ASN A 27 -3.89 -10.00 9.28
C ASN A 27 -4.71 -9.63 10.53
N SER A 28 -5.68 -10.49 10.86
CA SER A 28 -6.65 -10.23 11.93
C SER A 28 -5.96 -9.76 13.23
N PRO A 29 -6.30 -8.57 13.76
CA PRO A 29 -7.56 -7.83 13.52
C PRO A 29 -7.52 -6.71 12.46
N ILE A 30 -6.43 -6.53 11.71
CA ILE A 30 -6.28 -5.42 10.74
C ILE A 30 -5.82 -5.91 9.36
N TYR A 31 -5.83 -5.03 8.38
CA TYR A 31 -5.04 -5.25 7.17
C TYR A 31 -3.57 -4.89 7.42
N VAL A 32 -2.66 -5.49 6.66
CA VAL A 32 -1.23 -5.13 6.61
C VAL A 32 -0.78 -4.91 5.18
N ILE A 33 0.22 -4.05 5.01
CA ILE A 33 0.88 -3.80 3.73
C ILE A 33 2.22 -4.54 3.76
N ASP A 34 2.47 -5.35 2.74
CA ASP A 34 3.78 -5.94 2.49
C ASP A 34 4.71 -4.85 1.91
N PRO A 35 5.75 -4.43 2.66
CA PRO A 35 6.63 -3.37 2.21
C PRO A 35 7.42 -3.78 0.97
N ASP A 36 7.71 -5.06 0.74
CA ASP A 36 8.47 -5.51 -0.43
C ASP A 36 7.66 -5.35 -1.73
N LEU A 37 6.34 -5.25 -1.62
CA LEU A 37 5.41 -5.12 -2.75
C LEU A 37 4.90 -3.69 -2.94
N CYS A 38 4.78 -2.90 -1.86
CA CYS A 38 4.25 -1.55 -1.95
C CYS A 38 5.15 -0.62 -2.78
N SER A 39 4.64 -0.11 -3.90
CA SER A 39 5.33 0.88 -4.74
C SER A 39 4.89 2.33 -4.49
N GLU A 40 4.08 2.60 -3.45
CA GLU A 40 3.31 3.86 -3.29
C GLU A 40 2.50 4.26 -4.53
N CYS A 41 2.15 3.29 -5.39
CA CYS A 41 1.48 3.54 -6.67
C CYS A 41 2.26 4.46 -7.63
N VAL A 42 3.58 4.70 -7.45
CA VAL A 42 4.36 5.65 -8.28
C VAL A 42 4.38 5.31 -9.77
N ASN A 43 3.96 4.10 -10.13
CA ASN A 43 3.91 3.56 -11.47
C ASN A 43 2.53 3.66 -12.12
N ASP A 44 1.47 3.82 -11.33
CA ASP A 44 0.07 3.59 -11.75
C ASP A 44 -0.81 4.82 -11.50
N PHE A 45 -0.59 5.53 -10.39
CA PHE A 45 -1.42 6.64 -9.95
C PHE A 45 -0.59 7.83 -9.47
N SER A 46 -1.18 9.01 -9.41
CA SER A 46 -0.53 10.20 -8.84
C SER A 46 -0.51 10.21 -7.31
N GLU A 47 -1.42 9.44 -6.70
CA GLU A 47 -1.60 9.31 -5.25
C GLU A 47 -1.90 7.84 -4.93
N PRO A 48 -1.52 7.33 -3.75
CA PRO A 48 -1.80 5.94 -3.40
C PRO A 48 -3.31 5.65 -3.33
N ALA A 49 -3.79 4.76 -4.20
CA ALA A 49 -5.22 4.44 -4.32
C ALA A 49 -5.81 3.90 -3.00
N CYS A 50 -5.03 3.11 -2.25
CA CYS A 50 -5.44 2.62 -0.92
C CYS A 50 -5.71 3.75 0.10
N ILE A 51 -4.97 4.86 0.04
CA ILE A 51 -5.20 6.02 0.92
C ILE A 51 -6.52 6.70 0.54
N VAL A 52 -6.74 6.93 -0.77
CA VAL A 52 -7.97 7.55 -1.29
C VAL A 52 -9.20 6.72 -0.94
N ALA A 53 -9.09 5.40 -0.99
CA ALA A 53 -10.19 4.47 -0.74
C ALA A 53 -10.47 4.24 0.75
N CYS A 54 -9.54 4.52 1.66
CA CYS A 54 -9.68 4.22 3.08
C CYS A 54 -10.64 5.21 3.78
N PRO A 55 -11.85 4.79 4.22
CA PRO A 55 -12.81 5.71 4.84
C PRO A 55 -12.45 6.06 6.30
N TYR A 56 -11.44 5.42 6.87
CA TYR A 56 -10.98 5.63 8.25
C TYR A 56 -9.62 6.34 8.33
N GLU A 57 -9.05 6.73 7.18
CA GLU A 57 -7.77 7.45 7.09
C GLU A 57 -6.63 6.75 7.88
N CYS A 58 -6.65 5.41 7.91
CA CYS A 58 -5.74 4.59 8.73
C CYS A 58 -4.52 4.07 7.97
N ILE A 59 -4.15 4.70 6.87
CA ILE A 59 -2.98 4.33 6.05
C ILE A 59 -2.02 5.52 6.00
N ILE A 60 -0.78 5.31 6.46
CA ILE A 60 0.22 6.36 6.62
C ILE A 60 1.56 5.95 6.00
N PRO A 61 2.49 6.89 5.74
CA PRO A 61 3.86 6.53 5.39
C PRO A 61 4.51 5.67 6.47
N ASP A 62 5.18 4.61 6.06
CA ASP A 62 5.92 3.74 6.97
C ASP A 62 7.27 4.39 7.34
N PRO A 63 7.51 4.75 8.61
CA PRO A 63 8.76 5.39 9.03
C PRO A 63 9.96 4.45 8.98
N ASP A 64 9.75 3.12 9.04
CA ASP A 64 10.82 2.12 9.09
C ASP A 64 11.19 1.60 7.69
N ASN A 65 10.38 1.90 6.67
CA ASN A 65 10.59 1.50 5.29
C ASN A 65 10.71 2.72 4.38
N SER A 66 11.75 3.53 4.57
CA SER A 66 12.02 4.69 3.72
C SER A 66 12.71 4.30 2.42
N GLU A 67 12.18 4.72 1.27
CA GLU A 67 12.72 4.37 -0.04
C GLU A 67 12.57 5.52 -1.01
N THR A 68 13.50 5.60 -1.95
CA THR A 68 13.51 6.56 -3.06
C THR A 68 12.48 6.21 -4.13
N ILE A 69 12.10 7.20 -4.94
CA ILE A 69 11.20 6.99 -6.08
C ILE A 69 11.75 5.94 -7.05
N GLU A 70 13.07 5.89 -7.25
CA GLU A 70 13.69 4.89 -8.13
C GLU A 70 13.55 3.48 -7.57
N GLU A 71 13.74 3.28 -6.26
CA GLU A 71 13.53 1.98 -5.61
C GLU A 71 12.06 1.53 -5.70
N LEU A 72 11.11 2.44 -5.46
CA LEU A 72 9.68 2.14 -5.60
C LEU A 72 9.29 1.73 -7.02
N ARG A 73 9.87 2.38 -8.03
CA ARG A 73 9.63 2.06 -9.45
C ARG A 73 10.07 0.65 -9.83
N LEU A 74 10.99 0.05 -9.08
CA LEU A 74 11.48 -1.30 -9.32
C LEU A 74 10.58 -2.40 -8.75
N LYS A 75 9.67 -2.08 -7.81
CA LYS A 75 8.83 -3.07 -7.11
C LYS A 75 7.62 -3.58 -7.89
N SER A 76 7.15 -2.82 -8.87
CA SER A 76 5.88 -3.13 -9.54
C SER A 76 5.92 -4.50 -10.25
N ARG A 77 5.10 -5.44 -9.75
CA ARG A 77 5.06 -6.84 -10.22
C ARG A 77 4.53 -7.01 -11.65
N HIS A 78 3.83 -6.01 -12.19
CA HIS A 78 3.11 -6.14 -13.46
C HIS A 78 3.89 -5.74 -14.72
N ARG A 79 5.21 -5.52 -14.64
CA ARG A 79 6.01 -5.08 -15.82
C ARG A 79 6.67 -6.19 -16.63
N GLU A 80 6.51 -7.45 -16.26
CA GLU A 80 7.00 -8.61 -17.04
C GLU A 80 5.85 -9.54 -17.45
N ASN A 81 4.96 -9.06 -18.32
CA ASN A 81 4.24 -9.88 -19.31
C ASN A 81 3.63 -9.02 -20.42
#